data_AF-A0A934HYZ6-F1
#
_entry.id   AF-A0A934HYZ6-F1
#
_cell.length_a   1.000
_cell.length_b   1.000
_cell.length_c   1.000
_cell.angle_alpha   90.00
_cell.angle_beta   90.00
_cell.angle_gamma   90.00
#
_symmetry.space_group_name_H-M   'P 1'
#
loop_
_entity.id
_entity.type
_entity.pdbx_description
1 polymer ?
#
loop_
_entity_poly.entity_id
_entity_poly.type
_entity_poly.pdbx_seq_one_letter_code
_entity_poly.pdbx_strand_id
1 'polypeptide(L)' 'MRDKNRIRPLLNKLENLWDKYPDLRFGQLISLITSEIKMPNLLLAEEADWEKAIEKVTHKTNKNTQSNIE' A
#
# COMPACT_ATOMS: atom_id res chain seq x y z
N MET A 1 -21.13 10.92 -3.61
CA MET A 1 -21.36 9.67 -4.38
C MET A 1 -19.99 9.13 -4.75
N ARG A 2 -19.72 7.83 -4.53
CA ARG A 2 -18.40 7.25 -4.83
C ARG A 2 -18.18 7.21 -6.35
N ASP A 3 -17.03 7.71 -6.80
CA ASP A 3 -16.64 7.60 -8.21
C ASP A 3 -16.04 6.20 -8.48
N LYS A 4 -16.72 5.41 -9.31
CA LYS A 4 -16.29 4.05 -9.70
C LYS A 4 -14.94 4.05 -10.42
N ASN A 5 -14.56 5.16 -11.05
CA ASN A 5 -13.31 5.27 -11.78
C ASN A 5 -12.08 5.27 -10.85
N ARG A 6 -12.27 5.45 -9.53
CA ARG A 6 -11.19 5.41 -8.52
C ARG A 6 -10.81 3.99 -8.08
N ILE A 7 -11.66 3.00 -8.36
CA ILE A 7 -11.45 1.61 -7.90
C ILE A 7 -10.27 0.97 -8.62
N ARG A 8 -10.27 1.00 -9.96
CA ARG A 8 -9.25 0.32 -10.77
C ARG A 8 -7.84 0.89 -10.57
N PRO A 9 -7.62 2.23 -10.52
CA PRO A 9 -6.31 2.79 -10.23
C PRO A 9 -5.72 2.29 -8.90
N LEU A 10 -6.52 2.27 -7.83
CA LEU A 10 -6.08 1.76 -6.52
C LEU A 10 -5.73 0.27 -6.58
N LEU A 11 -6.58 -0.55 -7.21
CA LEU A 11 -6.32 -1.98 -7.34
C LEU A 11 -5.05 -2.28 -8.13
N ASN A 12 -4.81 -1.56 -9.23
CA ASN A 12 -3.57 -1.71 -10.01
C ASN A 12 -2.33 -1.36 -9.18
N LYS A 13 -2.39 -0.33 -8.33
CA LYS A 13 -1.27 0.01 -7.42
C LYS A 13 -1.04 -1.09 -6.37
N LEU A 14 -2.11 -1.67 -5.84
CA LEU A 14 -2.04 -2.77 -4.87
C LEU A 14 -1.45 -4.05 -5.50
N GLU A 15 -1.90 -4.39 -6.70
CA GLU A 15 -1.38 -5.51 -7.51
C GLU A 15 0.11 -5.34 -7.78
N ASN A 16 0.53 -4.19 -8.32
CA ASN A 16 1.94 -3.90 -8.58
C ASN A 16 2.83 -4.01 -7.33
N LEU A 17 2.33 -3.56 -6.17
CA LEU A 17 3.07 -3.68 -4.92
C LEU A 17 3.18 -5.15 -4.49
N TRP A 18 2.12 -5.93 -4.65
CA TRP A 18 2.10 -7.33 -4.25
C TRP A 18 3.00 -8.19 -5.16
N ASP A 19 2.94 -7.98 -6.47
CA ASP A 19 3.81 -8.65 -7.45
C ASP A 19 5.29 -8.40 -7.18
N LYS A 20 5.62 -7.21 -6.63
CA LYS A 20 6.99 -6.88 -6.23
C LYS A 20 7.45 -7.60 -4.96
N TYR A 21 6.53 -7.97 -4.09
CA TYR A 21 6.81 -8.64 -2.81
C TYR A 21 5.92 -9.87 -2.64
N PRO A 22 6.08 -10.90 -3.50
CA PRO A 22 5.18 -12.05 -3.54
C PRO A 22 5.24 -12.90 -2.26
N ASP A 23 6.32 -12.78 -1.48
CA ASP A 23 6.48 -13.45 -0.19
C ASP A 23 5.51 -12.93 0.89
N LEU A 24 5.01 -11.70 0.72
CA LEU A 24 4.00 -11.16 1.62
C LEU A 24 2.66 -11.81 1.30
N ARG A 25 2.07 -12.51 2.27
CA ARG A 25 0.65 -12.91 2.15
C ARG A 25 -0.23 -11.67 2.14
N PHE A 26 -1.38 -11.74 1.48
CA PHE A 26 -2.31 -10.61 1.34
C PHE A 26 -2.58 -9.87 2.65
N GLY A 27 -2.87 -10.59 3.74
CA GLY A 27 -3.12 -9.96 5.04
C GLY A 27 -1.92 -9.19 5.62
N GLN A 28 -0.69 -9.68 5.37
CA GLN A 28 0.53 -8.97 5.79
C GLN A 28 0.73 -7.70 4.97
N LEU A 29 0.48 -7.77 3.66
CA LEU A 29 0.52 -6.62 2.78
C LEU A 29 -0.46 -5.53 3.21
N ILE A 30 -1.73 -5.89 3.45
CA ILE A 30 -2.75 -4.94 3.92
C ILE A 30 -2.36 -4.36 5.29
N SER A 31 -1.86 -5.19 6.21
CA SER A 31 -1.38 -4.70 7.52
C SER A 31 -0.29 -3.64 7.37
N LEU A 32 0.71 -3.87 6.52
CA LEU A 32 1.77 -2.90 6.21
C LEU A 32 1.20 -1.60 5.64
N ILE A 33 0.29 -1.68 4.68
CA ILE A 33 -0.35 -0.50 4.06
C ILE A 33 -1.14 0.29 5.11
N THR A 34 -2.01 -0.38 5.86
CA THR A 34 -2.86 0.27 6.87
C THR A 34 -2.04 0.91 8.00
N SER A 35 -0.87 0.38 8.34
CA SER A 35 0.04 0.99 9.32
C SER A 35 0.55 2.39 8.90
N GLU A 36 0.52 2.72 7.61
CA GLU A 36 0.90 4.05 7.11
C GLU A 36 -0.26 5.04 7.06
N ILE A 37 -1.50 4.57 7.25
CA ILE A 37 -2.70 5.40 7.25
C ILE A 37 -2.91 5.95 8.66
N LYS A 38 -2.50 7.21 8.85
CA LYS A 38 -2.58 7.93 10.14
C LYS A 38 -3.97 8.52 10.38
N MET A 39 -5.01 7.69 10.33
CA MET A 39 -6.38 8.10 10.63
C MET A 39 -6.89 7.41 11.89
N PRO A 40 -7.69 8.09 12.73
CA PRO A 40 -8.26 7.49 13.92
C PRO A 40 -9.26 6.37 13.61
N ASN A 41 -9.88 6.41 12.42
CA ASN A 41 -10.75 5.35 11.93
C ASN A 41 -10.45 5.06 10.46
N LEU A 42 -9.96 3.85 10.19
CA LEU A 42 -9.63 3.39 8.84
C LEU A 42 -10.83 3.39 7.89
N LEU A 43 -12.05 3.23 8.41
CA LEU A 43 -13.27 3.22 7.61
C LEU A 43 -13.58 4.58 6.96
N LEU A 44 -12.90 5.65 7.40
CA LEU A 44 -13.01 6.99 6.84
C LEU A 44 -11.96 7.27 5.75
N ALA A 45 -10.99 6.38 5.56
CA ALA A 45 -9.92 6.58 4.58
C ALA A 45 -10.46 6.46 3.16
N GLU A 46 -10.19 7.48 2.33
CA GLU A 46 -10.54 7.48 0.91
C GLU A 46 -9.41 6.85 0.08
N GLU A 47 -9.67 6.48 -1.18
CA GLU A 47 -8.68 5.82 -2.05
C GLU A 47 -7.34 6.58 -2.11
N ALA A 48 -7.36 7.91 -2.11
CA ALA A 48 -6.15 8.73 -2.12
C ALA A 48 -5.24 8.50 -0.89
N ASP A 49 -5.80 8.17 0.27
CA ASP A 49 -5.02 7.87 1.48
C ASP A 49 -4.37 6.49 1.38
N TRP A 50 -5.09 5.52 0.81
CA TRP A 50 -4.56 4.19 0.50
C TRP A 50 -3.45 4.26 -0.54
N GLU A 51 -3.61 5.05 -1.60
CA GLU A 51 -2.56 5.24 -2.61
C GLU A 51 -1.27 5.83 -2.00
N LYS A 52 -1.40 6.86 -1.17
CA LYS A 52 -0.25 7.45 -0.45
C LYS A 52 0.42 6.44 0.48
N ALA A 53 -0.36 5.58 1.14
CA ALA A 53 0.17 4.52 1.99
C ALA A 53 0.93 3.47 1.19
N ILE A 54 0.40 3.02 0.06
CA ILE A 54 1.07 2.09 -0.87
C ILE A 54 2.40 2.67 -1.36
N GLU A 55 2.43 3.95 -1.72
CA GLU A 55 3.66 4.64 -2.15
C GLU A 55 4.72 4.65 -1.02
N LYS A 56 4.32 4.97 0.22
CA LYS A 56 5.23 4.92 1.38
C LYS A 56 5.80 3.53 1.63
N VAL A 57 4.97 2.49 1.58
CA VAL A 57 5.42 1.10 1.74
C VAL A 57 6.44 0.75 0.67
N THR A 58 6.15 1.09 -0.60
CA THR A 58 7.04 0.86 -1.74
C THR A 58 8.41 1.52 -1.56
N HIS A 59 8.46 2.73 -0.99
CA HIS A 59 9.72 3.44 -0.73
C HIS A 59 10.50 2.85 0.47
N LYS A 60 9.82 2.36 1.51
CA LYS A 60 10.48 1.74 2.67
C LYS A 60 11.13 0.41 2.32
N THR A 61 10.44 -0.42 1.55
CA THR A 61 10.97 -1.71 1.11
C THR A 61 12.20 -1.55 0.22
N ASN A 62 12.24 -0.54 -0.66
CA ASN A 62 13.44 -0.20 -1.45
C ASN A 62 14.66 0.14 -0.59
N LYS A 63 14.48 0.86 0.52
CA LYS A 63 15.58 1.20 1.44
C LYS A 63 16.12 -0.03 2.15
N ASN A 64 15.23 -0.91 2.64
CA ASN A 64 15.64 -2.14 3.31
C ASN A 64 16.33 -3.13 2.37
N THR A 65 16.02 -3.12 1.07
CA THR A 65 16.76 -3.93 0.08
C THR A 65 18.18 -3.41 -0.14
N GLN A 66 18.43 -2.10 0.02
CA GLN A 66 19.77 -1.52 -0.12
C GLN A 66 20.65 -1.72 1.12
N SER A 67 20.09 -1.69 2.34
CA SER A 67 20.84 -1.91 3.58
C SER A 67 21.23 -3.37 3.88
N ASN A 68 20.72 -4.34 3.10
CA ASN A 68 21.03 -5.76 3.26
C ASN A 68 22.09 -6.26 2.25
N ILE A 69 22.72 -5.36 1.50
CA ILE A 69 23.78 -5.67 0.51
C ILE A 69 25.16 -5.11 0.96
N GLU A 70 25.24 -4.49 2.14
CA GLU A 70 26.50 -4.13 2.82
C GLU A 70 26.82 -5.11 3.94
#